data_AF-A0A120FQL3-F1
#
_entry.id   AF-A0A120FQL3-F1
#
_cell.length_a   1.000
_cell.length_b   1.000
_cell.length_c   1.000
_cell.angle_alpha   90.00
_cell.angle_beta   90.00
_cell.angle_gamma   90.00
#
_symmetry.space_group_name_H-M   'P 1'
#
loop_
_entity.id
_entity.type
_entity.pdbx_description
1 polymer ?
#
loop_
_entity_poly.entity_id
_entity_poly.type
_entity_poly.pdbx_seq_one_letter_code
_entity_poly.pdbx_strand_id
1 'polypeptide(L)'
;MVTPAAKRRAVAHLMDQHRMSERRACKAIGFCRMTIRYETTRSDDHDLRERMKALAHERRRFGYRRLHVLLRREGHLVNHKRLFRIPSA
;
A
#
# COMPACT_ATOMS: atom_id res chain seq x y z
N MET A 1 -22.47 -15.83 2.41
CA MET A 1 -22.04 -14.43 2.67
C MET A 1 -21.03 -14.03 1.58
N VAL A 2 -21.22 -12.92 0.85
CA VAL A 2 -20.35 -12.54 -0.28
C VAL A 2 -19.19 -11.67 0.20
N THR A 3 -17.95 -11.98 -0.20
CA THR A 3 -16.75 -11.22 0.22
C THR A 3 -16.71 -9.82 -0.42
N PRO A 4 -16.08 -8.82 0.24
CA PRO A 4 -15.90 -7.48 -0.35
C PRO A 4 -15.20 -7.49 -1.71
N ALA A 5 -14.25 -8.42 -1.92
CA ALA A 5 -13.56 -8.59 -3.19
C ALA A 5 -14.50 -9.10 -4.31
N ALA A 6 -15.41 -10.01 -3.99
CA ALA A 6 -16.43 -10.47 -4.94
C ALA A 6 -17.43 -9.35 -5.28
N LYS A 7 -17.81 -8.53 -4.30
CA LYS A 7 -18.67 -7.35 -4.55
C LYS A 7 -18.00 -6.30 -5.46
N ARG A 8 -16.69 -6.04 -5.28
CA ARG A 8 -15.91 -5.17 -6.17
C ARG A 8 -15.93 -5.68 -7.62
N ARG A 9 -15.68 -6.97 -7.81
CA ARG A 9 -15.74 -7.62 -9.14
C ARG A 9 -17.13 -7.52 -9.76
N ALA A 10 -18.19 -7.72 -8.98
CA ALA A 10 -19.56 -7.59 -9.47
C ALA A 10 -19.89 -6.15 -9.92
N VAL A 11 -19.45 -5.13 -9.17
CA VAL A 11 -19.62 -3.72 -9.58
C VAL A 11 -18.86 -3.43 -10.88
N ALA A 12 -17.61 -3.89 -11.00
CA ALA A 12 -16.83 -3.73 -12.23
C ALA A 12 -17.51 -4.41 -13.43
N HIS A 13 -18.04 -5.62 -13.24
CA HIS A 13 -18.76 -6.35 -14.27
C HIS A 13 -20.03 -5.63 -14.74
N LEU A 14 -20.81 -5.04 -13.82
CA LEU A 14 -21.99 -4.25 -14.16
C LEU A 14 -21.63 -2.96 -14.92
N MET A 15 -20.51 -2.33 -14.59
CA MET A 15 -20.05 -1.13 -15.29
C MET A 15 -19.60 -1.47 -16.72
N ASP A 16 -18.87 -2.57 -16.90
CA ASP A 16 -18.32 -2.99 -18.19
C ASP A 16 -19.39 -3.56 -19.14
N GLN A 17 -20.16 -4.55 -18.68
CA GLN A 17 -21.12 -5.28 -19.53
C GLN A 17 -22.42 -4.51 -19.77
N HIS A 18 -22.87 -3.75 -18.78
CA HIS A 18 -24.14 -3.01 -18.87
C HIS A 18 -23.96 -1.50 -19.01
N ARG A 19 -22.72 -1.02 -19.22
CA ARG A 19 -22.37 0.41 -19.35
C ARG A 19 -22.95 1.26 -18.22
N MET A 20 -23.12 0.67 -17.03
CA MET A 20 -23.72 1.37 -15.90
C MET A 20 -22.73 2.34 -15.27
N SER A 21 -23.24 3.46 -14.78
CA SER A 21 -22.42 4.33 -13.92
C SER A 21 -22.06 3.62 -12.62
N GLU A 22 -20.88 3.91 -12.07
CA GLU A 22 -20.39 3.41 -10.77
C GLU A 22 -21.47 3.56 -9.67
N ARG A 23 -22.19 4.69 -9.67
CA ARG A 23 -23.29 4.95 -8.71
C ARG A 23 -24.43 3.95 -8.85
N ARG A 24 -24.84 3.63 -10.08
CA ARG A 24 -25.94 2.69 -10.36
C ARG A 24 -25.53 1.27 -10.04
N ALA A 25 -24.31 0.87 -10.41
CA ALA A 25 -23.75 -0.44 -10.10
C ALA A 25 -23.59 -0.67 -8.58
N CYS A 26 -23.08 0.33 -7.84
CA CYS A 26 -22.97 0.25 -6.37
C CYS A 26 -24.33 0.14 -5.68
N LYS A 27 -25.36 0.87 -6.17
CA LYS A 27 -26.72 0.81 -5.62
C LYS A 27 -27.36 -0.56 -5.87
N ALA A 28 -27.15 -1.16 -7.04
CA ALA A 28 -27.67 -2.49 -7.38
C ALA A 28 -27.07 -3.59 -6.49
N ILE A 29 -25.78 -3.50 -6.16
CA ILE A 29 -25.07 -4.48 -5.31
C ILE A 29 -25.23 -4.19 -3.81
N GLY A 30 -25.71 -2.99 -3.43
CA GLY A 30 -25.80 -2.57 -2.02
C GLY A 30 -24.42 -2.40 -1.38
N PHE A 31 -23.45 -1.83 -2.11
CA PHE A 31 -22.07 -1.67 -1.65
C PHE A 31 -21.64 -0.20 -1.60
N CYS A 32 -20.81 0.17 -0.62
CA CYS A 32 -20.37 1.54 -0.46
C CYS A 32 -19.39 1.95 -1.56
N ARG A 33 -19.68 3.08 -2.22
CA ARG A 33 -18.86 3.65 -3.29
C ARG A 33 -17.43 3.98 -2.84
N MET A 34 -17.25 4.43 -1.60
CA MET A 34 -15.90 4.71 -1.05
C MET A 34 -15.02 3.47 -1.09
N THR A 35 -15.60 2.30 -0.85
CA THR A 35 -14.86 1.04 -0.87
C THR A 35 -14.49 0.61 -2.29
N ILE A 36 -15.28 0.97 -3.32
CA ILE A 36 -14.92 0.73 -4.72
C ILE A 36 -13.74 1.59 -5.15
N ARG A 37 -13.75 2.87 -4.74
CA ARG A 37 -12.69 3.84 -5.05
C ARG A 37 -11.43 3.67 -4.23
N TYR A 38 -11.47 2.84 -3.19
CA TYR A 38 -10.32 2.61 -2.33
C TYR A 38 -9.28 1.76 -3.06
N GLU A 39 -8.22 2.43 -3.50
CA GLU A 39 -7.00 1.83 -4.02
C GLU A 39 -5.93 1.81 -2.92
N THR A 40 -5.35 0.64 -2.67
CA THR A 40 -4.24 0.52 -1.74
C THR A 40 -2.98 1.08 -2.39
N THR A 41 -2.58 2.28 -1.99
CA THR A 41 -1.25 2.81 -2.30
C THR A 41 -0.20 2.13 -1.43
N ARG A 42 0.10 0.86 -1.71
CA ARG A 42 1.34 0.25 -1.20
C ARG A 42 2.46 0.77 -2.08
N SER A 43 3.27 1.69 -1.56
CA SER A 43 4.53 2.02 -2.23
C SER A 43 5.33 0.73 -2.29
N ASP A 44 5.92 0.45 -3.44
CA ASP A 44 6.84 -0.67 -3.55
C ASP A 44 8.05 -0.34 -2.66
N ASP A 45 8.08 -0.95 -1.47
CA ASP A 45 9.11 -0.70 -0.45
C ASP A 45 10.43 -1.41 -0.81
N HIS A 46 10.55 -1.94 -2.02
CA HIS A 46 11.69 -2.74 -2.47
C HIS A 46 13.00 -1.96 -2.39
N ASP A 47 13.08 -0.80 -3.04
CA ASP A 47 14.29 0.02 -3.06
C ASP A 47 14.69 0.48 -1.66
N LEU A 48 13.69 0.84 -0.85
CA LEU A 48 13.89 1.24 0.54
C LEU A 48 14.43 0.08 1.39
N ARG A 49 13.92 -1.13 1.19
CA ARG A 49 14.37 -2.34 1.89
C ARG A 49 15.81 -2.69 1.52
N GLU A 50 16.15 -2.67 0.25
CA GLU A 50 17.52 -2.94 -0.22
C GLU A 50 18.50 -1.89 0.33
N ARG A 51 18.11 -0.62 0.35
CA ARG A 51 18.94 0.43 0.95
C ARG A 51 19.11 0.24 2.46
N MET A 52 18.04 -0.12 3.18
CA MET A 52 18.10 -0.44 4.60
C MET A 52 19.07 -1.60 4.88
N LYS A 53 19.04 -2.66 4.07
CA LYS A 53 19.95 -3.81 4.19
C LYS A 53 21.39 -3.39 3.96
N ALA A 54 21.67 -2.64 2.90
CA ALA A 54 23.02 -2.15 2.60
C ALA A 54 23.60 -1.35 3.78
N LEU A 55 22.83 -0.41 4.33
CA LEU A 55 23.27 0.39 5.48
C LEU A 55 23.44 -0.43 6.77
N ALA A 56 22.59 -1.46 6.98
CA ALA A 56 22.72 -2.36 8.12
C ALA A 56 23.98 -3.26 8.00
N HIS A 57 24.33 -3.68 6.80
CA HIS A 57 25.57 -4.44 6.53
C HIS A 57 26.82 -3.58 6.69
N GLU A 58 26.82 -2.34 6.18
CA GLU A 58 27.95 -1.43 6.30
C GLU A 58 28.19 -1.01 7.76
N ARG A 59 27.11 -0.78 8.54
CA ARG A 59 27.19 -0.26 9.91
C ARG A 59 26.41 -1.11 10.90
N ARG A 60 26.88 -2.34 11.11
CA ARG A 60 26.26 -3.37 11.96
C ARG A 60 25.94 -2.96 13.42
N ARG A 61 26.60 -1.93 13.98
CA ARG A 61 26.32 -1.40 15.34
C ARG A 61 25.20 -0.34 15.36
N PHE A 62 24.64 0.04 14.21
CA PHE A 62 23.64 1.10 14.13
C PHE A 62 22.23 0.52 14.29
N GLY A 63 21.51 1.02 15.30
CA GLY A 63 20.08 0.73 15.45
C GLY A 63 19.21 1.56 14.48
N TYR A 64 17.92 1.23 14.43
CA TYR A 64 16.95 1.84 13.50
C TYR A 64 16.89 3.37 13.52
N ARG A 65 17.14 4.01 14.68
CA ARG A 65 17.18 5.48 14.81
C ARG A 65 18.32 6.11 14.00
N ARG A 66 19.50 5.48 13.98
CA ARG A 66 20.65 5.97 13.22
C ARG A 66 20.50 5.68 11.73
N LEU A 67 19.96 4.51 11.39
CA LEU A 67 19.57 4.16 10.02
C LEU A 67 18.57 5.16 9.43
N HIS A 68 17.56 5.55 10.20
CA HIS A 68 16.60 6.58 9.78
C HIS A 68 17.27 7.91 9.42
N VAL A 69 18.26 8.36 10.21
CA VAL A 69 18.99 9.61 9.92
C VAL A 69 19.80 9.49 8.63
N LEU A 70 20.45 8.35 8.38
CA LEU A 70 21.20 8.11 7.15
C LEU A 70 20.29 8.09 5.93
N LEU A 71 19.20 7.35 5.99
CA LEU A 71 18.20 7.31 4.92
C LEU A 71 17.64 8.70 4.62
N ARG A 72 17.40 9.51 5.66
CA ARG A 72 16.92 10.88 5.49
C ARG A 72 17.96 11.80 4.84
N ARG A 73 19.26 11.58 5.10
CA ARG A 73 20.36 12.29 4.43
C ARG A 73 20.50 11.90 2.96
N GLU A 74 20.17 10.66 2.61
CA GLU A 74 20.12 10.16 1.24
C GLU A 74 18.86 10.60 0.46
N GLY A 75 17.96 11.36 1.09
CA GLY A 75 16.73 11.87 0.47
C GLY A 75 15.51 10.97 0.64
N HIS A 76 15.63 9.84 1.35
CA HIS A 76 14.49 8.99 1.65
C HIS A 76 13.65 9.60 2.79
N LEU A 77 12.52 10.23 2.43
CA LEU A 77 11.54 10.83 3.36
C LEU A 77 10.67 9.76 4.04
N VAL A 78 11.30 8.85 4.77
CA VAL A 78 10.62 7.70 5.40
C VAL A 78 10.40 7.97 6.87
N ASN A 79 9.18 7.79 7.35
CA ASN A 79 8.88 7.89 8.78
C ASN A 79 9.57 6.76 9.56
N HIS A 80 10.16 7.05 10.72
CA HIS A 80 10.72 6.05 11.64
C HIS A 80 9.74 4.90 11.96
N LYS A 81 8.43 5.17 12.06
CA LYS A 81 7.41 4.12 12.26
C LYS A 81 7.29 3.18 11.07
N ARG A 82 7.53 3.68 9.86
CA ARG A 82 7.50 2.91 8.62
C ARG A 82 8.74 2.00 8.53
N LEU A 83 9.92 2.51 8.88
CA LEU A 83 11.15 1.69 8.97
C LEU A 83 11.01 0.50 9.94
N PHE A 84 10.29 0.68 11.05
CA PHE A 84 10.04 -0.42 12.00
C PHE A 84 9.07 -1.48 11.46
N ARG A 85 8.16 -1.12 10.55
CA ARG A 85 7.17 -2.04 9.98
C ARG A 85 7.68 -2.83 8.80
N ILE A 86 8.72 -2.35 8.11
CA ILE A 86 9.34 -3.05 7.00
C ILE A 86 10.19 -4.18 7.63
N PRO A 87 9.84 -5.46 7.39
CA PRO A 87 10.64 -6.58 7.88
C PRO A 87 12.04 -6.48 7.26
N SER A 88 13.07 -6.61 8.09
CA SER A 88 14.48 -6.56 7.68
C SER A 88 14.95 -7.77 6.85
N ALA A 89 14.03 -8.61 6.38
CA ALA A 89 14.29 -9.87 5.68
C ALA A 89 14.53 -9.67 4.18
#